data_AF-A0A2A2HCT1-F1
#
_entry.id   AF-A0A2A2HCT1-F1
#
_cell.length_a   1.000
_cell.length_b   1.000
_cell.length_c   1.000
_cell.angle_alpha   90.00
_cell.angle_beta   90.00
_cell.angle_gamma   90.00
#
_symmetry.space_group_name_H-M   'P 1'
#
loop_
_entity.id
_entity.type
_entity.pdbx_description
1 polymer ?
#
loop_
_entity_poly.entity_id
_entity_poly.type
_entity_poly.pdbx_seq_one_letter_code
_entity_poly.pdbx_strand_id
1 'polypeptide(L)'
;MNISNILNFLGAALLDPTILTVQFWFIYMIVGVYIISPVISTWVTAATKREISYFLVIWLFLLTLNMTNINFLLVDYLKFFTGFIGYFILGYYLDITRNKYLMSPKFGLLIFLIGAVMTMVGFITTSYIDGANNYLFIKLGDLTLNAALEATGLFIILKNIDYKKLFKKYEPTITKHITTLSIYSYGIYLANILLINIFYTHGFNINISPFIMVPIFTIITITVLLLILKVFERIPILRKMTGVR
;
A
#
# COMPACT_ATOMS: atom_id res chain seq x y z
N MET A 1 -11.54 30.32 16.54
CA MET A 1 -10.25 29.95 15.93
C MET A 1 -9.86 31.07 14.97
N ASN A 2 -8.69 31.71 15.16
CA ASN A 2 -8.31 32.88 14.38
C ASN A 2 -7.96 32.47 12.92
N ILE A 3 -8.28 33.29 11.92
CA ILE A 3 -8.08 32.95 10.48
C ILE A 3 -6.60 32.66 10.18
N SER A 4 -5.69 33.40 10.81
CA SER A 4 -4.25 33.16 10.75
C SER A 4 -3.84 31.77 11.23
N ASN A 5 -4.49 31.26 12.28
CA ASN A 5 -4.20 29.93 12.82
C ASN A 5 -4.71 28.83 11.88
N ILE A 6 -5.83 29.06 11.20
CA ILE A 6 -6.34 28.12 10.19
C ILE A 6 -5.40 28.09 8.98
N LEU A 7 -4.95 29.24 8.49
CA LEU A 7 -4.02 29.31 7.36
C LEU A 7 -2.66 28.68 7.69
N ASN A 8 -2.11 28.92 8.89
CA ASN A 8 -0.88 28.30 9.33
C ASN A 8 -1.03 26.77 9.48
N PHE A 9 -2.17 26.31 10.01
CA PHE A 9 -2.48 24.89 10.11
C PHE A 9 -2.61 24.24 8.74
N LEU A 10 -3.33 24.85 7.80
CA LEU A 10 -3.46 24.36 6.44
C LEU A 10 -2.11 24.35 5.70
N GLY A 11 -1.29 25.38 5.91
CA GLY A 11 0.07 25.43 5.39
C GLY A 11 0.94 24.29 5.94
N ALA A 12 0.91 24.07 7.25
CA ALA A 12 1.63 22.98 7.90
C ALA A 12 1.13 21.60 7.41
N ALA A 13 -0.18 21.42 7.31
CA ALA A 13 -0.80 20.18 6.82
C ALA A 13 -0.50 19.88 5.34
N LEU A 14 -0.21 20.91 4.53
CA LEU A 14 0.21 20.75 3.15
C LEU A 14 1.68 20.36 3.02
N LEU A 15 2.53 20.80 3.96
CA LEU A 15 3.94 20.43 4.02
C LEU A 15 4.14 19.05 4.66
N ASP A 16 3.38 18.76 5.70
CA ASP A 16 3.34 17.47 6.37
C ASP A 16 1.88 17.04 6.61
N PRO A 17 1.33 16.21 5.72
CA PRO A 17 -0.05 15.75 5.84
C PRO A 17 -0.24 14.75 6.99
N THR A 18 0.84 14.20 7.55
CA THR A 18 0.76 13.25 8.66
C THR A 18 0.26 13.92 9.94
N ILE A 19 0.34 15.26 10.02
CA ILE A 19 -0.29 16.10 11.03
C ILE A 19 -1.81 15.94 11.03
N LEU A 20 -2.43 15.70 9.87
CA LEU A 20 -3.87 15.41 9.78
C LEU A 20 -4.16 13.94 10.07
N THR A 21 -3.46 13.07 9.35
CA THR A 21 -3.51 11.62 9.56
C THR A 21 -2.27 10.98 8.98
N VAL A 22 -1.69 10.02 9.71
CA VAL A 22 -0.52 9.28 9.26
C VAL A 22 -0.76 8.70 7.87
N GLN A 23 -1.95 8.18 7.54
CA GLN A 23 -2.22 7.54 6.24
C GLN A 23 -1.95 8.45 5.03
N PHE A 24 -2.03 9.78 5.15
CA PHE A 24 -1.82 10.63 3.98
C PHE A 24 -0.38 10.61 3.44
N TRP A 25 0.57 9.99 4.14
CA TRP A 25 1.92 9.72 3.65
C TRP A 25 1.92 9.08 2.25
N PHE A 26 0.98 8.16 1.99
CA PHE A 26 0.90 7.40 0.73
C PHE A 26 0.59 8.28 -0.48
N ILE A 27 -0.21 9.35 -0.30
CA ILE A 27 -0.57 10.26 -1.38
C ILE A 27 0.68 10.99 -1.87
N TYR A 28 1.49 11.48 -0.94
CA TYR A 28 2.72 12.20 -1.24
C TYR A 28 3.78 11.28 -1.81
N MET A 29 3.84 10.04 -1.29
CA MET A 29 4.67 9.00 -1.88
C MET A 29 4.30 8.74 -3.35
N ILE A 30 3.01 8.54 -3.66
CA ILE A 30 2.55 8.32 -5.04
C ILE A 30 2.86 9.54 -5.91
N VAL A 31 2.60 10.76 -5.44
CA VAL A 31 2.92 11.99 -6.18
C VAL A 31 4.42 12.02 -6.52
N GLY A 32 5.29 11.71 -5.56
CA GLY A 32 6.74 11.61 -5.78
C GLY A 32 7.10 10.57 -6.86
N VAL A 33 6.52 9.36 -6.79
CA VAL A 33 6.74 8.31 -7.79
C VAL A 33 6.24 8.73 -9.18
N TYR A 34 5.11 9.43 -9.28
CA TYR A 34 4.57 9.88 -10.55
C TYR A 34 5.39 11.01 -11.18
N ILE A 35 5.93 11.93 -10.38
CA ILE A 35 6.81 13.00 -10.87
C ILE A 35 8.06 12.42 -11.53
N ILE A 36 8.66 11.39 -10.92
CA ILE A 36 9.87 10.75 -11.45
C ILE A 36 9.57 9.68 -12.51
N SER A 37 8.31 9.24 -12.64
CA SER A 37 7.88 8.17 -13.54
C SER A 37 8.34 8.36 -15.00
N PRO A 38 8.31 9.56 -15.63
CA PRO A 38 8.80 9.72 -17.01
C PRO A 38 10.28 9.36 -17.17
N VAL A 39 11.10 9.73 -16.19
CA VAL A 39 12.55 9.44 -16.19
C VAL A 39 12.78 7.93 -16.03
N ILE A 40 12.12 7.34 -15.05
CA ILE A 40 12.24 5.91 -14.76
C ILE A 40 11.67 5.06 -15.89
N SER A 41 10.54 5.45 -16.47
CA SER A 41 9.94 4.73 -17.59
C SER A 41 10.87 4.72 -18.80
N THR A 42 11.59 5.81 -19.07
CA THR A 42 12.57 5.88 -20.15
C THR A 42 13.75 4.95 -19.89
N TRP A 43 14.27 4.93 -18.65
CA TRP A 43 15.36 4.03 -18.28
C TRP A 43 14.94 2.56 -18.32
N VAL A 44 13.84 2.19 -17.65
CA VAL A 44 13.37 0.81 -17.49
C VAL A 44 13.01 0.16 -18.83
N THR A 45 12.52 0.95 -19.80
CA THR A 45 12.19 0.43 -21.15
C THR A 45 13.41 0.25 -22.05
N ALA A 46 14.46 1.04 -21.85
CA ALA A 46 15.73 0.92 -22.57
C ALA A 46 16.69 -0.10 -21.93
N ALA A 47 16.61 -0.30 -20.61
CA ALA A 47 17.50 -1.15 -19.85
C ALA A 47 17.31 -2.64 -20.20
N THR A 48 18.41 -3.37 -20.21
CA THR A 48 18.39 -4.83 -20.28
C THR A 48 17.81 -5.43 -19.00
N LYS A 49 17.26 -6.64 -19.10
CA LYS A 49 16.76 -7.38 -17.92
C LYS A 49 17.83 -7.53 -16.82
N ARG A 50 19.12 -7.63 -17.20
CA ARG A 50 20.24 -7.75 -16.25
C ARG A 50 20.43 -6.47 -15.43
N GLU A 51 20.32 -5.31 -16.05
CA GLU A 51 20.45 -4.02 -15.36
C GLU A 51 19.28 -3.77 -14.40
N ILE A 52 18.05 -4.11 -14.82
CA ILE A 52 16.88 -4.06 -13.93
C ILE A 52 17.06 -5.01 -12.75
N SER A 53 17.50 -6.26 -13.00
CA SER A 53 17.78 -7.22 -11.93
C SER A 53 18.88 -6.75 -10.99
N TYR A 54 19.94 -6.11 -11.51
CA TYR A 54 21.01 -5.54 -10.69
C TYR A 54 20.49 -4.47 -9.73
N PHE A 55 19.68 -3.54 -10.25
CA PHE A 55 19.00 -2.55 -9.41
C PHE A 55 18.17 -3.22 -8.32
N LEU A 56 17.37 -4.23 -8.67
CA LEU A 56 16.49 -4.93 -7.72
C LEU A 56 17.27 -5.74 -6.67
N VAL A 57 18.42 -6.31 -7.01
CA VAL A 57 19.27 -7.01 -6.03
C VAL A 57 19.81 -6.02 -4.99
N ILE A 58 20.28 -4.85 -5.43
CA ILE A 58 20.72 -3.80 -4.51
C ILE A 58 19.55 -3.31 -3.66
N TRP A 59 18.40 -3.04 -4.28
CA TRP A 59 17.21 -2.60 -3.56
C TRP A 59 16.79 -3.62 -2.50
N LEU A 60 16.67 -4.92 -2.85
CA LEU A 60 16.35 -5.99 -1.91
C LEU A 60 17.38 -6.11 -0.78
N PHE A 61 18.67 -5.95 -1.07
CA PHE A 61 19.71 -5.93 -0.05
C PHE A 61 19.53 -4.75 0.91
N LEU A 62 19.20 -3.56 0.43
CA LEU A 62 18.94 -2.42 1.30
C LEU A 62 17.67 -2.62 2.14
N LEU A 63 16.64 -3.29 1.60
CA LEU A 63 15.45 -3.64 2.36
C LEU A 63 15.74 -4.64 3.50
N THR A 64 16.75 -5.51 3.37
CA THR A 64 17.14 -6.40 4.49
C THR A 64 17.83 -5.62 5.60
N LEU A 65 18.65 -4.63 5.26
CA LEU A 65 19.31 -3.78 6.26
C LEU A 65 18.30 -2.98 7.08
N ASN A 66 17.20 -2.55 6.45
CA ASN A 66 16.09 -1.85 7.12
C ASN A 66 15.31 -2.72 8.12
N MET A 67 15.52 -4.04 8.14
CA MET A 67 14.89 -4.96 9.09
C MET A 67 15.71 -5.13 10.38
N THR A 68 16.69 -4.26 10.62
CA THR A 68 17.52 -4.27 11.81
C THR A 68 17.41 -2.94 12.54
N ASN A 69 17.69 -2.94 13.85
CA ASN A 69 17.82 -1.70 14.63
C ASN A 69 19.20 -1.03 14.44
N ILE A 70 20.04 -1.53 13.53
CA ILE A 70 21.38 -1.01 13.29
C ILE A 70 21.29 0.06 12.22
N ASN A 71 21.80 1.25 12.53
CA ASN A 71 21.92 2.32 11.54
C ASN A 71 23.16 2.07 10.65
N PHE A 72 22.94 1.53 9.46
CA PHE A 72 23.98 1.34 8.47
C PHE A 72 24.20 2.61 7.67
N LEU A 73 25.36 3.26 7.85
CA LEU A 73 25.76 4.44 7.06
C LEU A 73 25.73 4.18 5.54
N LEU A 74 25.93 2.93 5.10
CA LEU A 74 25.81 2.54 3.70
C LEU A 74 24.41 2.80 3.13
N VAL A 75 23.35 2.59 3.92
CA VAL A 75 21.96 2.87 3.52
C VAL A 75 21.81 4.36 3.24
N ASP A 76 22.50 5.23 4.01
CA ASP A 76 22.44 6.66 3.81
C ASP A 76 23.04 7.11 2.47
N TYR A 77 24.14 6.48 2.05
CA TYR A 77 24.77 6.77 0.76
C TYR A 77 24.06 6.12 -0.43
N LEU A 78 23.32 5.03 -0.19
CA LEU A 78 22.57 4.32 -1.22
C LEU A 78 21.09 4.69 -1.25
N LYS A 79 20.69 5.83 -0.67
CA LYS A 79 19.28 6.28 -0.63
C LYS A 79 18.59 6.30 -2.00
N PHE A 80 19.32 6.53 -3.08
CA PHE A 80 18.79 6.48 -4.47
C PHE A 80 18.30 5.10 -4.90
N PHE A 81 18.86 4.04 -4.32
CA PHE A 81 18.42 2.66 -4.48
C PHE A 81 17.48 2.21 -3.36
N THR A 82 17.10 3.10 -2.43
CA THR A 82 16.08 2.85 -1.42
C THR A 82 14.76 3.50 -1.83
N GLY A 83 13.67 3.15 -1.14
CA GLY A 83 12.39 3.83 -1.34
C GLY A 83 11.41 3.09 -2.25
N PHE A 84 10.24 3.71 -2.42
CA PHE A 84 9.08 3.10 -3.06
C PHE A 84 9.22 2.90 -4.57
N ILE A 85 10.17 3.59 -5.19
CA ILE A 85 10.50 3.42 -6.61
C ILE A 85 10.91 1.98 -6.95
N GLY A 86 11.54 1.27 -6.01
CA GLY A 86 11.91 -0.12 -6.24
C GLY A 86 10.69 -1.05 -6.32
N TYR A 87 9.59 -0.76 -5.64
CA TYR A 87 8.33 -1.49 -5.85
C TYR A 87 7.78 -1.26 -7.27
N PHE A 88 7.90 -0.05 -7.80
CA PHE A 88 7.46 0.26 -9.16
C PHE A 88 8.30 -0.48 -10.21
N ILE A 89 9.62 -0.47 -10.06
CA ILE A 89 10.55 -1.19 -10.93
C ILE A 89 10.37 -2.71 -10.80
N LEU A 90 10.14 -3.21 -9.59
CA LEU A 90 9.84 -4.62 -9.33
C LEU A 90 8.55 -5.06 -10.04
N GLY A 91 7.49 -4.26 -9.96
CA GLY A 91 6.23 -4.52 -10.67
C GLY A 91 6.45 -4.64 -12.18
N TYR A 92 7.20 -3.70 -12.78
CA TYR A 92 7.57 -3.77 -14.18
C TYR A 92 8.36 -5.06 -14.50
N TYR A 93 9.40 -5.35 -13.72
CA TYR A 93 10.23 -6.53 -13.91
C TYR A 93 9.40 -7.83 -13.85
N LEU A 94 8.46 -7.92 -12.91
CA LEU A 94 7.56 -9.06 -12.76
C LEU A 94 6.61 -9.17 -13.95
N ASP A 95 6.14 -8.06 -14.53
CA ASP A 95 5.23 -8.08 -15.68
C ASP A 95 5.92 -8.57 -16.97
N ILE A 96 7.10 -8.02 -17.27
CA ILE A 96 7.83 -8.35 -18.51
C ILE A 96 8.54 -9.73 -18.45
N THR A 97 8.74 -10.28 -17.24
CA THR A 97 9.48 -11.53 -17.07
C THR A 97 8.55 -12.74 -17.11
N ARG A 98 8.64 -13.49 -18.20
CA ARG A 98 7.96 -14.79 -18.38
C ARG A 98 8.89 -15.92 -17.97
N ASN A 99 8.70 -16.45 -16.77
CA ASN A 99 9.41 -17.62 -16.23
C ASN A 99 8.39 -18.56 -15.58
N LYS A 100 8.60 -19.88 -15.63
CA LYS A 100 7.73 -20.91 -15.04
C LYS A 100 7.34 -20.61 -13.58
N TYR A 101 8.26 -20.04 -12.79
CA TYR A 101 8.00 -19.67 -11.39
C TYR A 101 7.16 -18.40 -11.28
N LEU A 102 7.54 -17.34 -11.99
CA LEU A 102 6.82 -16.05 -11.97
C LEU A 102 5.44 -16.10 -12.65
N MET A 103 5.14 -17.19 -13.36
CA MET A 103 3.83 -17.49 -13.94
C MET A 103 2.98 -18.43 -13.08
N SER A 104 3.49 -18.89 -11.93
CA SER A 104 2.80 -19.84 -11.06
C SER A 104 2.17 -19.13 -9.85
N PRO A 105 0.83 -19.10 -9.72
CA PRO A 105 0.17 -18.59 -8.52
C PRO A 105 0.60 -19.32 -7.23
N LYS A 106 0.94 -20.61 -7.33
CA LYS A 106 1.45 -21.40 -6.18
C LYS A 106 2.81 -20.88 -5.71
N PHE A 107 3.67 -20.49 -6.65
CA PHE A 107 4.95 -19.86 -6.31
C PHE A 107 4.72 -18.48 -5.69
N GLY A 108 3.80 -17.69 -6.24
CA GLY A 108 3.38 -16.43 -5.62
C GLY A 108 2.88 -16.61 -4.18
N LEU A 109 2.05 -17.63 -3.92
CA LEU A 109 1.59 -17.98 -2.58
C LEU A 109 2.74 -18.38 -1.65
N LEU A 110 3.70 -19.17 -2.13
CA LEU A 110 4.88 -19.52 -1.33
C LEU A 110 5.67 -18.28 -0.92
N ILE A 111 5.94 -17.37 -1.85
CA ILE A 111 6.68 -16.12 -1.58
C ILE A 111 5.90 -15.22 -0.60
N PHE A 112 4.58 -15.11 -0.79
CA PHE A 112 3.71 -14.37 0.13
C PHE A 112 3.76 -14.95 1.55
N LEU A 113 3.65 -16.27 1.69
CA LEU A 113 3.71 -16.94 2.99
C LEU A 113 5.07 -16.80 3.67
N ILE A 114 6.17 -16.83 2.90
CA ILE A 114 7.51 -16.57 3.45
C ILE A 114 7.56 -15.15 4.03
N GLY A 115 7.09 -14.15 3.29
CA GLY A 115 7.00 -12.77 3.79
C GLY A 115 6.15 -12.67 5.06
N ALA A 116 4.96 -13.26 5.07
CA ALA A 116 4.05 -13.24 6.23
C ALA A 116 4.65 -13.94 7.46
N VAL A 117 5.35 -15.07 7.27
CA VAL A 117 6.06 -15.76 8.36
C VAL A 117 7.21 -14.90 8.87
N MET A 118 7.98 -14.23 7.99
CA MET A 118 9.03 -13.30 8.41
C MET A 118 8.46 -12.13 9.21
N THR A 119 7.33 -11.57 8.79
CA THR A 119 6.58 -10.52 9.51
C THR A 119 6.20 -10.99 10.91
N MET A 120 5.57 -12.16 11.02
CA MET A 120 5.09 -12.71 12.29
C MET A 120 6.24 -13.08 13.23
N VAL A 121 7.22 -13.84 12.75
CA VAL A 121 8.37 -14.28 13.56
C VAL A 121 9.22 -13.07 13.97
N GLY A 122 9.44 -12.12 13.06
CA GLY A 122 10.19 -10.90 13.35
C GLY A 122 9.52 -10.05 14.42
N PHE A 123 8.20 -9.86 14.33
CA PHE A 123 7.43 -9.15 15.36
C PHE A 123 7.51 -9.83 16.73
N ILE A 124 7.29 -11.16 16.79
CA ILE A 124 7.31 -11.90 18.05
C ILE A 124 8.70 -11.88 18.68
N THR A 125 9.75 -12.13 17.90
CA THR A 125 11.12 -12.20 18.43
C THR A 125 11.62 -10.84 18.90
N THR A 126 11.45 -9.78 18.10
CA THR A 126 11.86 -8.43 18.51
C THR A 126 11.07 -7.93 19.71
N SER A 127 9.75 -8.17 19.76
CA SER A 127 8.94 -7.77 20.90
C SER A 127 9.30 -8.53 22.19
N TYR A 128 9.67 -9.81 22.07
CA TYR A 128 10.12 -10.61 23.19
C TYR A 128 11.47 -10.12 23.74
N ILE A 129 12.42 -9.79 22.85
CA ILE A 129 13.75 -9.28 23.22
C ILE A 129 13.64 -7.91 23.90
N ASP A 130 12.80 -7.03 23.38
CA ASP A 130 12.65 -5.67 23.89
C ASP A 130 11.74 -5.58 25.13
N GLY A 131 11.02 -6.65 25.47
CA GLY A 131 10.05 -6.68 26.57
C GLY A 131 8.82 -5.79 26.34
N ALA A 132 8.62 -5.30 25.12
CA ALA A 132 7.53 -4.44 24.70
C ALA A 132 7.21 -4.68 23.22
N ASN A 133 6.04 -4.24 22.74
CA ASN A 133 5.69 -4.37 21.32
C ASN A 133 6.71 -3.62 20.44
N ASN A 134 7.46 -4.37 19.63
CA ASN A 134 8.36 -3.83 18.62
C ASN A 134 7.73 -3.98 17.23
N TYR A 135 7.41 -2.84 16.61
CA TYR A 135 6.75 -2.80 15.31
C TYR A 135 7.70 -2.79 14.11
N LEU A 136 9.00 -3.07 14.28
CA LEU A 136 10.01 -3.03 13.22
C LEU A 136 9.61 -3.82 11.97
N PHE A 137 8.91 -4.94 12.14
CA PHE A 137 8.46 -5.81 11.05
C PHE A 137 7.03 -5.53 10.56
N ILE A 138 6.30 -4.61 11.20
CA ILE A 138 4.90 -4.26 10.91
C ILE A 138 4.75 -2.73 10.88
N LYS A 139 5.72 -2.02 10.30
CA LYS A 139 5.75 -0.56 10.26
C LYS A 139 4.90 -0.07 9.09
N LEU A 140 4.24 1.08 9.28
CA LEU A 140 3.43 1.67 8.23
C LEU A 140 4.34 2.21 7.11
N GLY A 141 4.08 1.83 5.86
CA GLY A 141 4.90 2.25 4.72
C GLY A 141 6.24 1.52 4.64
N ASP A 142 6.23 0.24 4.98
CA ASP A 142 7.44 -0.55 5.13
C ASP A 142 8.27 -0.69 3.86
N LEU A 143 9.52 -0.25 3.96
CA LEU A 143 10.60 -0.51 3.01
C LEU A 143 11.47 -1.64 3.58
N THR A 144 10.86 -2.81 3.75
CA THR A 144 11.46 -4.01 4.35
C THR A 144 11.33 -5.21 3.41
N LEU A 145 12.21 -6.21 3.57
CA LEU A 145 12.19 -7.39 2.69
C LEU A 145 10.90 -8.20 2.86
N ASN A 146 10.37 -8.35 4.08
CA ASN A 146 9.13 -9.08 4.32
C ASN A 146 7.95 -8.45 3.54
N ALA A 147 7.79 -7.12 3.60
CA ALA A 147 6.77 -6.42 2.83
C ALA A 147 7.00 -6.55 1.32
N ALA A 148 8.25 -6.52 0.84
CA ALA A 148 8.56 -6.75 -0.57
C ALA A 148 8.23 -8.17 -1.04
N LEU A 149 8.46 -9.19 -0.22
CA LEU A 149 8.07 -10.57 -0.51
C LEU A 149 6.54 -10.71 -0.56
N GLU A 150 5.82 -10.16 0.42
CA GLU A 150 4.35 -10.16 0.42
C GLU A 150 3.79 -9.49 -0.84
N ALA A 151 4.28 -8.29 -1.19
CA ALA A 151 3.85 -7.58 -2.40
C ALA A 151 4.18 -8.38 -3.68
N THR A 152 5.38 -8.97 -3.76
CA THR A 152 5.80 -9.80 -4.89
C THR A 152 4.90 -11.03 -5.06
N GLY A 153 4.64 -11.74 -3.96
CA GLY A 153 3.80 -12.93 -3.95
C GLY A 153 2.38 -12.61 -4.38
N LEU A 154 1.79 -11.56 -3.81
CA LEU A 154 0.45 -11.08 -4.16
C LEU A 154 0.37 -10.65 -5.62
N PHE A 155 1.36 -9.91 -6.14
CA PHE A 155 1.41 -9.51 -7.54
C PHE A 155 1.45 -10.73 -8.48
N ILE A 156 2.29 -11.73 -8.18
CA ILE A 156 2.38 -12.97 -8.96
C ILE A 156 1.05 -13.75 -8.93
N ILE A 157 0.36 -13.79 -7.79
CA ILE A 157 -0.95 -14.43 -7.69
C ILE A 157 -1.94 -13.70 -8.60
N LEU A 158 -2.14 -12.40 -8.38
CA LEU A 158 -3.17 -11.61 -9.06
C LEU A 158 -2.96 -11.57 -10.58
N LYS A 159 -1.72 -11.39 -11.06
CA LYS A 159 -1.45 -11.29 -12.50
C LYS A 159 -1.67 -12.60 -13.27
N ASN A 160 -1.60 -13.76 -12.58
CA ASN A 160 -1.65 -15.08 -13.20
C ASN A 160 -2.97 -15.83 -12.94
N ILE A 161 -3.93 -15.22 -12.23
CA ILE A 161 -5.26 -15.80 -12.06
C ILE A 161 -6.05 -15.67 -13.37
N ASP A 162 -6.60 -16.80 -13.84
CA ASP A 162 -7.61 -16.79 -14.88
C ASP A 162 -8.97 -16.43 -14.29
N TYR A 163 -9.28 -15.13 -14.29
CA TYR A 163 -10.52 -14.60 -13.75
C TYR A 163 -11.78 -15.11 -14.47
N LYS A 164 -11.69 -15.42 -15.78
CA LYS A 164 -12.82 -15.99 -16.53
C LYS A 164 -13.14 -17.38 -16.03
N LYS A 165 -12.12 -18.21 -15.83
CA LYS A 165 -12.29 -19.57 -15.28
C LYS A 165 -12.72 -19.53 -13.81
N LEU A 166 -12.21 -18.59 -13.03
CA LEU A 166 -12.51 -18.44 -11.61
C LEU A 166 -13.98 -18.03 -11.40
N PHE A 167 -14.44 -17.01 -12.12
CA PHE A 167 -15.78 -16.44 -11.93
C PHE A 167 -16.86 -17.05 -12.82
N LYS A 168 -16.46 -17.74 -13.90
CA LYS A 168 -17.37 -18.43 -14.85
C LYS A 168 -18.50 -17.48 -15.30
N LYS A 169 -19.76 -17.89 -15.11
CA LYS A 169 -20.95 -17.11 -15.47
C LYS A 169 -21.10 -15.79 -14.71
N TYR A 170 -20.40 -15.61 -13.58
CA TYR A 170 -20.46 -14.40 -12.76
C TYR A 170 -19.35 -13.39 -13.08
N GLU A 171 -18.44 -13.71 -14.02
CA GLU A 171 -17.36 -12.82 -14.45
C GLU A 171 -17.84 -11.38 -14.74
N PRO A 172 -18.86 -11.14 -15.58
CA PRO A 172 -19.26 -9.77 -15.91
C PRO A 172 -19.76 -8.99 -14.68
N THR A 173 -20.50 -9.65 -13.79
CA THR A 173 -21.04 -9.03 -12.57
C THR A 173 -19.92 -8.72 -11.57
N ILE A 174 -19.02 -9.67 -11.33
CA ILE A 174 -17.91 -9.51 -10.40
C ILE A 174 -16.93 -8.44 -10.91
N THR A 175 -16.56 -8.49 -12.19
CA THR A 175 -15.72 -7.48 -12.82
C THR A 175 -16.34 -6.10 -12.68
N LYS A 176 -17.65 -5.94 -12.91
CA LYS A 176 -18.36 -4.67 -12.69
C LYS A 176 -18.21 -4.16 -11.24
N HIS A 177 -18.39 -5.02 -10.25
CA HIS A 177 -18.25 -4.63 -8.84
C HIS A 177 -16.81 -4.27 -8.47
N ILE A 178 -15.82 -5.04 -8.94
CA ILE A 178 -14.39 -4.76 -8.72
C ILE A 178 -14.02 -3.42 -9.37
N THR A 179 -14.42 -3.18 -10.61
CA THR A 179 -14.17 -1.89 -11.30
C THR A 179 -14.84 -0.74 -10.57
N THR A 180 -16.08 -0.91 -10.12
CA THR A 180 -16.78 0.12 -9.31
C THR A 180 -15.99 0.43 -8.05
N LEU A 181 -15.59 -0.59 -7.29
CA LEU A 181 -14.81 -0.40 -6.07
C LEU A 181 -13.45 0.26 -6.35
N SER A 182 -12.79 -0.12 -7.45
CA SER A 182 -11.51 0.45 -7.87
C SER A 182 -11.62 1.95 -8.16
N ILE A 183 -12.68 2.38 -8.85
CA ILE A 183 -12.94 3.80 -9.15
C ILE A 183 -13.09 4.63 -7.87
N TYR A 184 -13.82 4.14 -6.87
CA TYR A 184 -14.02 4.87 -5.61
C TYR A 184 -12.90 4.64 -4.59
N SER A 185 -11.96 3.73 -4.84
CA SER A 185 -10.93 3.33 -3.85
C SER A 185 -10.09 4.51 -3.35
N TYR A 186 -9.76 5.46 -4.22
CA TYR A 186 -9.03 6.68 -3.84
C TYR A 186 -9.85 7.58 -2.91
N GLY A 187 -11.14 7.80 -3.21
CA GLY A 187 -12.02 8.56 -2.33
C GLY A 187 -12.24 7.88 -0.97
N ILE A 188 -12.37 6.55 -0.97
CA ILE A 188 -12.47 5.75 0.27
C ILE A 188 -11.18 5.89 1.09
N TYR A 189 -10.02 5.82 0.44
CA TYR A 189 -8.71 6.01 1.08
C TYR A 189 -8.58 7.37 1.78
N LEU A 190 -9.09 8.44 1.15
CA LEU A 190 -9.03 9.79 1.73
C LEU A 190 -9.99 9.96 2.93
N ALA A 191 -11.14 9.30 2.89
CA ALA A 191 -12.24 9.55 3.82
C ALA A 191 -12.35 8.51 4.95
N ASN A 192 -11.68 7.36 4.86
CA ASN A 192 -11.79 6.27 5.84
C ASN A 192 -11.49 6.71 7.27
N ILE A 193 -10.45 7.51 7.49
CA ILE A 193 -10.06 7.92 8.83
C ILE A 193 -11.08 8.85 9.48
N LEU A 194 -11.74 9.69 8.69
CA LEU A 194 -12.80 10.57 9.19
C LEU A 194 -13.94 9.72 9.74
N LEU A 195 -14.34 8.69 8.99
CA LEU A 195 -15.41 7.79 9.41
C LEU A 195 -15.02 6.94 10.63
N ILE A 196 -13.78 6.43 10.67
CA ILE A 196 -13.25 5.69 11.82
C ILE A 196 -13.24 6.58 13.08
N ASN A 197 -12.78 7.83 12.96
CA ASN A 197 -12.77 8.78 14.08
C ASN A 197 -14.19 9.10 14.56
N ILE A 198 -15.15 9.27 13.66
CA ILE A 198 -16.56 9.47 14.02
C ILE A 198 -17.10 8.27 14.79
N PHE A 199 -16.82 7.04 14.35
CA PHE A 199 -17.25 5.84 15.09
C PHE A 199 -16.64 5.81 16.50
N TYR A 200 -15.34 6.12 16.61
CA TYR A 200 -14.66 6.15 17.90
C TYR A 200 -15.24 7.19 18.87
N THR A 201 -15.48 8.43 18.40
CA THR A 201 -16.02 9.51 19.25
C THR A 201 -17.45 9.26 19.69
N HIS A 202 -18.24 8.51 18.92
CA HIS A 202 -19.63 8.17 19.25
C HIS A 202 -19.77 6.83 20.01
N GLY A 203 -18.67 6.32 20.57
CA GLY A 203 -18.73 5.21 21.52
C GLY A 203 -18.84 3.82 20.90
N PHE A 204 -18.49 3.64 19.61
CA PHE A 204 -18.38 2.32 18.98
C PHE A 204 -17.09 1.57 19.40
N ASN A 205 -16.78 1.57 20.70
CA ASN A 205 -15.73 0.75 21.30
C ASN A 205 -16.31 -0.57 21.79
N ILE A 206 -16.67 -1.43 20.83
CA ILE A 206 -17.18 -2.76 21.16
C ILE A 206 -16.00 -3.65 21.54
N ASN A 207 -16.03 -4.23 22.74
CA ASN A 207 -14.97 -5.11 23.23
C ASN A 207 -15.06 -6.51 22.59
N ILE A 208 -14.80 -6.58 21.28
CA ILE A 208 -14.75 -7.80 20.49
C ILE A 208 -13.29 -8.02 20.06
N SER A 209 -12.91 -9.29 19.88
CA SER A 209 -11.61 -9.66 19.31
C SER A 209 -11.32 -8.88 18.01
N PRO A 210 -10.10 -8.31 17.85
CA PRO A 210 -9.70 -7.60 16.63
C PRO A 210 -9.91 -8.42 15.34
N PHE A 211 -9.82 -9.75 15.41
CA PHE A 211 -10.05 -10.64 14.27
C PHE A 211 -11.47 -10.56 13.68
N ILE A 212 -12.46 -10.22 14.52
CA ILE A 212 -13.86 -10.06 14.10
C ILE A 212 -14.15 -8.58 13.87
N MET A 213 -13.67 -7.73 14.76
CA MET A 213 -13.90 -6.29 14.72
C MET A 213 -13.35 -5.67 13.43
N VAL A 214 -12.11 -5.96 13.06
CA VAL A 214 -11.44 -5.33 11.91
C VAL A 214 -12.16 -5.63 10.58
N PRO A 215 -12.51 -6.88 10.23
CA PRO A 215 -13.27 -7.15 9.00
C PRO A 215 -14.64 -6.47 8.99
N ILE A 216 -15.37 -6.50 10.11
CA ILE A 216 -16.70 -5.87 10.21
C ILE A 216 -16.59 -4.36 9.97
N PHE A 217 -15.68 -3.68 10.69
CA PHE A 217 -15.47 -2.24 10.52
C PHE A 217 -14.98 -1.89 9.12
N THR A 218 -14.15 -2.72 8.50
CA THR A 218 -13.71 -2.53 7.11
C THR A 218 -14.88 -2.57 6.15
N ILE A 219 -15.76 -3.58 6.27
CA ILE A 219 -16.96 -3.72 5.43
C ILE A 219 -17.91 -2.54 5.63
N ILE A 220 -18.17 -2.14 6.87
CA ILE A 220 -19.03 -0.99 7.21
C ILE A 220 -18.43 0.28 6.62
N THR A 221 -17.14 0.53 6.83
CA THR A 221 -16.44 1.73 6.37
C THR A 221 -16.48 1.84 4.85
N ILE A 222 -16.14 0.76 4.14
CA ILE A 222 -16.21 0.71 2.67
C ILE A 222 -17.65 0.96 2.20
N THR A 223 -18.64 0.31 2.81
CA THR A 223 -20.04 0.42 2.40
C THR A 223 -20.56 1.84 2.58
N VAL A 224 -20.37 2.43 3.76
CA VAL A 224 -20.82 3.79 4.07
C VAL A 224 -20.14 4.81 3.16
N LEU A 225 -18.83 4.70 2.95
CA LEU A 225 -18.10 5.62 2.08
C LEU A 225 -18.47 5.46 0.61
N LEU A 226 -18.70 4.24 0.12
CA LEU A 226 -19.22 4.02 -1.22
C LEU A 226 -20.58 4.70 -1.42
N LEU A 227 -21.47 4.64 -0.43
CA LEU A 227 -22.77 5.33 -0.49
C LEU A 227 -22.59 6.85 -0.50
N ILE A 228 -21.75 7.40 0.38
CA ILE A 228 -21.47 8.84 0.46
C ILE A 228 -20.88 9.34 -0.87
N LEU A 229 -19.87 8.65 -1.41
CA LEU A 229 -19.21 9.05 -2.65
C LEU A 229 -20.16 8.98 -3.85
N LYS A 230 -21.05 7.99 -3.90
CA LYS A 230 -22.12 7.92 -4.92
C LYS A 230 -23.12 9.06 -4.81
N VAL A 231 -23.43 9.51 -3.60
CA VAL A 231 -24.28 10.70 -3.39
C VAL A 231 -23.54 11.96 -3.84
N PHE A 232 -22.26 12.09 -3.51
CA PHE A 232 -21.44 13.25 -3.90
C PHE A 232 -21.29 13.37 -5.42
N GLU A 233 -21.21 12.24 -6.13
CA GLU A 233 -21.15 12.23 -7.59
C GLU A 233 -22.41 12.84 -8.25
N ARG A 234 -23.57 12.75 -7.59
CA ARG A 234 -24.82 13.37 -8.06
C ARG A 234 -24.86 14.89 -7.86
N ILE A 235 -23.95 15.45 -7.06
CA ILE A 235 -23.88 16.88 -6.76
C ILE A 235 -22.75 17.50 -7.60
N PRO A 236 -23.04 18.40 -8.56
CA PRO A 236 -22.05 18.90 -9.53
C PRO A 236 -20.80 19.52 -8.91
N ILE A 237 -20.96 20.19 -7.75
CA ILE A 237 -19.85 20.84 -7.03
C ILE A 237 -18.95 19.80 -6.36
N LEU A 238 -19.54 18.74 -5.78
CA LEU A 238 -18.81 17.72 -5.01
C LEU A 238 -18.25 16.60 -5.90
N ARG A 239 -18.76 16.44 -7.12
CA ARG A 239 -18.24 15.46 -8.10
C ARG A 239 -16.73 15.61 -8.35
N LYS A 240 -16.18 16.83 -8.30
CA LYS A 240 -14.73 17.05 -8.45
C LYS A 240 -13.91 16.48 -7.29
N MET A 241 -14.52 16.33 -6.11
CA MET A 241 -13.86 15.86 -4.89
C MET A 241 -13.89 14.33 -4.75
N THR A 242 -14.71 13.62 -5.52
CA THR A 242 -14.83 12.15 -5.42
C THR A 242 -13.66 11.42 -6.09
N GLY A 243 -12.84 12.12 -6.89
CA GLY A 243 -11.76 11.51 -7.68
C GLY A 243 -12.26 10.64 -8.85
N VAL A 244 -13.58 10.60 -9.08
CA VAL A 244 -14.23 9.82 -10.14
C VAL A 244 -14.32 10.68 -11.40
N ARG A 245 -13.71 10.22 -12.50
CA ARG A 245 -13.88 10.80 -13.84
C ARG A 245 -15.06 10.14 -14.56
#